data_AF-A0A932WCC4-F1
#
_entry.id   AF-A0A932WCC4-F1
#
_cell.length_a   1.000
_cell.length_b   1.000
_cell.length_c   1.000
_cell.angle_alpha   90.00
_cell.angle_beta   90.00
_cell.angle_gamma   90.00
#
_symmetry.space_group_name_H-M   'P 1'
#
loop_
_entity.id
_entity.type
_entity.pdbx_description
1 polymer ?
#
loop_
_entity_poly.entity_id
_entity_poly.type
_entity_poly.pdbx_seq_one_letter_code
_entity_poly.pdbx_strand_id
1 'polypeptide(L)'
;MALLSAGSTADALKELLALPDRPAGLDAHETQAATSLVGQVRTSLSAWLWLRTDLYLHNWVEMRPLSDGERRQGRSVEGAANDGHDQIMREANVTVVPAQADDFRGILGDLERETAAYKDMHGHSHNDPTAALPLFRLMTWVDPKFVPGWTTGAAVLARDRNPEGARQALKFLSSGLLANADNIEILSSIGYVEITRRNDLETAARYLERARAAGRVGRGKLDEDADSALQQTYRWLSLCYRNLGRFDQQLAVAQEGLGMYADDAVLARLADEPPLIIAAPKQAKGSSPPSAP
;
A
#
# COMPACT_ATOMS: atom_id res chain seq x y z
N MET A 1 13.68 25.42 30.07
CA MET A 1 13.50 25.41 28.60
C MET A 1 14.67 24.63 28.01
N ALA A 2 14.52 23.31 27.80
CA ALA A 2 15.54 22.46 27.20
C ALA A 2 14.84 21.47 26.26
N LEU A 3 14.93 21.74 24.96
CA LEU A 3 14.28 20.99 23.88
C LEU A 3 15.28 20.85 22.72
N LEU A 4 16.47 20.31 23.00
CA LEU A 4 17.53 20.09 22.01
C LEU A 4 18.42 18.91 22.42
N SER A 5 18.00 17.66 22.19
CA SER A 5 18.95 16.53 22.16
C SER A 5 18.50 15.30 21.35
N ALA A 6 17.37 15.32 20.65
CA ALA A 6 16.96 14.16 19.86
C ALA A 6 17.86 13.94 18.62
N GLY A 7 18.44 14.99 18.05
CA GLY A 7 19.24 14.92 16.82
C GLY A 7 20.58 14.19 16.94
N SER A 8 21.26 14.27 18.10
CA SER A 8 22.60 13.67 18.27
C SER A 8 22.58 12.14 18.34
N THR A 9 21.43 11.55 18.65
CA THR A 9 21.30 10.08 18.75
C THR A 9 21.24 9.39 17.40
N ALA A 10 20.69 10.05 16.37
CA ALA A 10 20.56 9.46 15.03
C ALA A 10 21.92 9.33 14.32
N ASP A 11 22.77 10.37 14.41
CA ASP A 11 24.12 10.33 13.84
C ASP A 11 25.04 9.37 14.62
N ALA A 12 24.90 9.30 15.94
CA ALA A 12 25.62 8.32 16.75
C ALA A 12 25.21 6.87 16.39
N LEU A 13 23.92 6.62 16.13
CA LEU A 13 23.47 5.31 15.66
C LEU A 13 24.05 4.99 14.28
N LYS A 14 24.15 5.99 13.40
CA LYS A 14 24.74 5.85 12.06
C LYS A 14 26.23 5.50 12.12
N GLU A 15 26.96 6.08 13.06
CA GLU A 15 28.37 5.79 13.32
C GLU A 15 28.56 4.40 13.95
N LEU A 16 27.66 4.00 14.85
CA LEU A 16 27.64 2.64 15.43
C LEU A 16 27.29 1.56 14.40
N LEU A 17 26.51 1.92 13.38
CA LEU A 17 26.16 1.07 12.24
C LEU A 17 27.17 1.18 11.08
N ALA A 18 28.11 2.12 11.13
CA ALA A 18 29.20 2.22 10.17
C ALA A 18 30.27 1.21 10.56
N LEU A 19 30.50 0.22 9.70
CA LEU A 19 31.51 -0.82 9.93
C LEU A 19 32.92 -0.20 9.94
N PRO A 20 33.81 -0.58 10.89
CA PRO A 20 35.19 -0.09 10.92
C PRO A 20 35.97 -0.47 9.65
N ASP A 21 36.94 0.36 9.28
CA ASP A 21 37.83 0.14 8.14
C ASP A 21 38.52 -1.23 8.21
N ARG A 22 38.50 -1.95 7.08
CA ARG A 22 38.79 -3.38 6.96
C ARG A 22 40.24 -3.73 7.34
N PRO A 23 40.49 -4.74 8.19
CA PRO A 23 41.78 -5.41 8.25
C PRO A 23 41.96 -6.30 7.01
N ALA A 24 43.06 -6.11 6.28
CA ALA A 24 43.36 -6.87 5.07
C ALA A 24 43.68 -8.34 5.42
N GLY A 25 42.92 -9.30 4.87
CA GLY A 25 43.38 -10.70 4.78
C GLY A 25 42.42 -11.83 5.17
N LEU A 26 41.19 -11.57 5.61
CA LEU A 26 40.16 -12.60 5.92
C LEU A 26 38.87 -12.43 5.08
N ASP A 27 38.97 -11.68 3.99
CA ASP A 27 37.91 -10.82 3.44
C ASP A 27 36.69 -11.47 2.76
N ALA A 28 36.69 -12.75 2.39
CA ALA A 28 35.57 -13.29 1.60
C ALA A 28 34.45 -13.90 2.46
N HIS A 29 34.80 -14.76 3.42
CA HIS A 29 33.81 -15.52 4.19
C HIS A 29 33.27 -14.73 5.40
N GLU A 30 34.10 -13.92 6.05
CA GLU A 30 33.67 -13.05 7.16
C GLU A 30 32.82 -11.89 6.67
N THR A 31 33.14 -11.30 5.51
CA THR A 31 32.34 -10.23 4.90
C THR A 31 30.96 -10.72 4.51
N GLN A 32 30.84 -11.95 3.98
CA GLN A 32 29.54 -12.53 3.66
C GLN A 32 28.72 -12.82 4.92
N ALA A 33 29.34 -13.38 5.97
CA ALA A 33 28.67 -13.67 7.23
C ALA A 33 28.22 -12.38 7.96
N ALA A 34 29.10 -11.37 8.06
CA ALA A 34 28.78 -10.10 8.70
C ALA A 34 27.72 -9.32 7.91
N THR A 35 27.81 -9.32 6.57
CA THR A 35 26.79 -8.69 5.71
C THR A 35 25.44 -9.40 5.87
N SER A 36 25.43 -10.74 5.98
CA SER A 36 24.22 -11.53 6.22
C SER A 36 23.60 -11.22 7.59
N LEU A 37 24.41 -11.16 8.66
CA LEU A 37 23.93 -10.86 10.00
C LEU A 37 23.32 -9.46 10.10
N VAL A 38 24.02 -8.44 9.56
CA VAL A 38 23.50 -7.07 9.54
C VAL A 38 22.21 -6.98 8.72
N GLY A 39 22.13 -7.71 7.60
CA GLY A 39 20.91 -7.84 6.82
C GLY A 39 19.75 -8.40 7.65
N GLN A 40 19.96 -9.53 8.32
CA GLN A 40 18.95 -10.16 9.17
C GLN A 40 18.49 -9.26 10.32
N VAL A 41 19.42 -8.51 10.95
CA VAL A 41 19.09 -7.54 12.00
C VAL A 41 18.20 -6.42 11.45
N ARG A 42 18.52 -5.87 10.27
CA ARG A 42 17.70 -4.83 9.62
C ARG A 42 16.31 -5.33 9.29
N THR A 43 16.19 -6.49 8.66
CA THR A 43 14.90 -7.10 8.33
C THR A 43 14.07 -7.38 9.59
N SER A 44 14.69 -7.90 10.65
CA SER A 44 14.01 -8.17 11.92
C SER A 44 13.52 -6.89 12.59
N LEU A 45 14.34 -5.83 12.58
CA LEU A 45 13.98 -4.54 13.16
C LEU A 45 12.84 -3.87 12.38
N SER A 46 12.88 -3.91 11.04
CA SER A 46 11.81 -3.37 10.21
C SER A 46 10.51 -4.15 10.35
N ALA A 47 10.56 -5.48 10.45
CA ALA A 47 9.38 -6.31 10.73
C ALA A 47 8.79 -6.01 12.13
N TRP A 48 9.64 -5.84 13.14
CA TRP A 48 9.18 -5.43 14.47
C TRP A 48 8.55 -4.04 14.46
N LEU A 49 9.16 -3.07 13.78
CA LEU A 49 8.61 -1.73 13.62
C LEU A 49 7.26 -1.78 12.90
N TRP A 50 7.13 -2.59 11.85
CA TRP A 50 5.89 -2.78 11.12
C TRP A 50 4.77 -3.28 12.04
N LEU A 51 5.03 -4.33 12.82
CA LEU A 51 4.08 -4.85 13.81
C LEU A 51 3.72 -3.80 14.87
N ARG A 52 4.69 -2.99 15.31
CA ARG A 52 4.42 -1.90 16.25
C ARG A 52 3.57 -0.78 15.64
N THR A 53 3.76 -0.47 14.37
CA THR A 53 2.93 0.49 13.65
C THR A 53 1.52 -0.04 13.48
N ASP A 54 1.37 -1.31 13.08
CA ASP A 54 0.05 -1.94 12.97
C ASP A 54 -0.71 -1.94 14.30
N LEU A 55 -0.06 -2.38 15.39
CA LEU A 55 -0.62 -2.29 16.74
C LEU A 55 -0.98 -0.85 17.10
N TYR A 56 -0.09 0.11 16.84
CA TYR A 56 -0.39 1.52 17.12
C TYR A 56 -1.65 1.98 16.38
N LEU A 57 -1.80 1.67 15.09
CA LEU A 57 -2.98 2.05 14.30
C LEU A 57 -4.27 1.44 14.87
N HIS A 58 -4.18 0.25 15.45
CA HIS A 58 -5.28 -0.48 16.08
C HIS A 58 -5.40 -0.23 17.61
N ASN A 59 -4.93 0.91 18.14
CA ASN A 59 -4.96 1.24 19.58
C ASN A 59 -4.29 0.19 20.50
N TRP A 60 -3.21 -0.42 20.03
CA TRP A 60 -2.50 -1.52 20.68
C TRP A 60 -3.27 -2.83 20.76
N VAL A 61 -4.42 -2.93 20.10
CA VAL A 61 -5.22 -4.15 20.05
C VAL A 61 -4.66 -5.07 18.98
N GLU A 62 -4.31 -6.29 19.36
CA GLU A 62 -3.81 -7.28 18.42
C GLU A 62 -4.96 -7.86 17.60
N MET A 63 -4.80 -7.80 16.28
CA MET A 63 -5.78 -8.24 15.30
C MET A 63 -5.25 -9.46 14.54
N ARG A 64 -6.16 -10.34 14.14
CA ARG A 64 -5.88 -11.46 13.24
C ARG A 64 -6.92 -11.53 12.14
N PRO A 65 -6.58 -12.05 10.96
CA PRO A 65 -7.58 -12.35 9.96
C PRO A 65 -8.59 -13.39 10.48
N LEU A 66 -9.83 -13.30 9.99
CA LEU A 66 -10.80 -14.37 10.17
C LEU A 66 -10.28 -15.68 9.57
N SER A 67 -10.41 -16.77 10.33
CA SER A 67 -10.13 -18.12 9.84
C SER A 67 -11.19 -18.57 8.83
N ASP A 68 -10.85 -19.54 7.97
CA ASP A 68 -11.80 -20.10 6.99
C ASP A 68 -13.04 -20.74 7.64
N GLY A 69 -12.92 -21.21 8.88
CA GLY A 69 -14.05 -21.73 9.66
C GLY A 69 -15.01 -20.61 10.02
N GLU A 70 -14.50 -19.50 10.55
CA GLU A 70 -15.30 -18.32 10.90
C GLU A 70 -15.94 -17.68 9.66
N ARG A 71 -15.19 -17.57 8.54
CA ARG A 71 -15.73 -17.10 7.26
C ARG A 71 -16.89 -17.97 6.78
N ARG A 72 -16.76 -19.30 6.87
CA ARG A 72 -17.82 -20.26 6.48
C ARG A 72 -19.06 -20.20 7.39
N GLN A 73 -18.89 -19.81 8.65
CA GLN A 73 -19.99 -19.59 9.60
C GLN A 73 -20.68 -18.24 9.39
N GLY A 74 -20.25 -17.45 8.41
CA GLY A 74 -20.83 -16.15 8.13
C GLY A 74 -20.46 -15.10 9.17
N ARG A 75 -19.41 -15.32 9.99
CA ARG A 75 -18.86 -14.23 10.80
C ARG A 75 -18.35 -13.15 9.85
N SER A 76 -19.02 -12.01 9.88
CA SER A 76 -18.53 -10.76 9.33
C SER A 76 -17.96 -9.91 10.46
N VAL A 77 -17.02 -9.01 10.13
CA VAL A 77 -16.61 -7.97 11.07
C VAL A 77 -17.77 -7.00 11.19
N GLU A 78 -18.61 -7.20 12.20
CA GLU A 78 -19.64 -6.25 12.57
C GLU A 78 -18.96 -4.97 13.07
N GLY A 79 -18.98 -3.91 12.26
CA GLY A 79 -18.62 -2.58 12.72
C GLY A 79 -17.22 -2.06 12.36
N ALA A 80 -16.58 -2.54 11.29
CA ALA A 80 -15.60 -1.69 10.61
C ALA A 80 -16.34 -0.41 10.18
N ALA A 81 -15.98 0.71 10.79
CA ALA A 81 -16.60 1.99 10.49
C ALA A 81 -16.54 2.21 8.98
N ASN A 82 -17.66 2.60 8.40
CA ASN A 82 -17.88 2.85 6.97
C ASN A 82 -17.09 4.09 6.47
N ASP A 83 -15.92 4.35 7.04
CA ASP A 83 -14.96 5.31 6.54
C ASP A 83 -14.39 4.68 5.27
N GLY A 84 -14.56 5.32 4.10
CA GLY A 84 -14.24 4.79 2.77
C GLY A 84 -12.75 4.51 2.49
N HIS A 85 -12.02 4.00 3.49
CA HIS A 85 -10.60 3.72 3.56
C HIS A 85 -10.26 2.22 3.70
N ASP A 86 -11.25 1.33 3.81
CA ASP A 86 -11.07 -0.13 3.92
C ASP A 86 -10.40 -0.81 2.73
N GLN A 87 -10.03 -0.08 1.67
CA GLN A 87 -9.23 -0.69 0.60
C GLN A 87 -7.82 -1.06 1.03
N ILE A 88 -7.27 -0.44 2.08
CA ILE A 88 -5.90 -0.73 2.56
C ILE A 88 -5.89 -1.95 3.51
N MET A 89 -7.02 -2.27 4.15
CA MET A 89 -7.17 -3.39 5.08
C MET A 89 -8.44 -4.19 4.75
N ARG A 90 -8.56 -4.69 3.51
CA ARG A 90 -9.77 -5.42 3.06
C ARG A 90 -9.99 -6.76 3.78
N GLU A 91 -9.04 -7.19 4.58
CA GLU A 91 -9.18 -8.41 5.35
C GLU A 91 -10.03 -8.14 6.58
N ALA A 92 -11.14 -8.87 6.64
CA ALA A 92 -11.98 -8.95 7.82
C ALA A 92 -11.13 -9.45 9.00
N ASN A 93 -10.70 -8.52 9.84
CA ASN A 93 -9.87 -8.78 11.01
C ASN A 93 -10.72 -8.82 12.29
N VAL A 94 -10.38 -9.74 13.19
CA VAL A 94 -10.96 -9.86 14.53
C VAL A 94 -9.86 -9.74 15.58
N THR A 95 -10.21 -9.38 16.81
CA THR A 95 -9.24 -9.36 17.90
C THR A 95 -8.71 -10.76 18.17
N VAL A 96 -7.42 -10.85 18.50
CA VAL A 96 -6.82 -12.13 18.93
C VAL A 96 -7.51 -12.64 20.19
N VAL A 97 -7.78 -11.72 21.13
CA VAL A 97 -8.57 -12.00 22.34
C VAL A 97 -10.06 -11.87 21.99
N PRO A 98 -10.85 -12.96 22.02
CA PRO A 98 -12.26 -12.93 21.66
C PRO A 98 -13.10 -12.16 22.69
N ALA A 99 -14.27 -11.70 22.26
CA ALA A 99 -15.28 -11.15 23.13
C ALA A 99 -15.74 -12.18 24.18
N GLN A 100 -16.15 -11.71 25.36
CA GLN A 100 -16.52 -12.59 26.47
C GLN A 100 -17.62 -13.61 26.11
N ALA A 101 -18.60 -13.20 25.28
CA ALA A 101 -19.67 -14.08 24.81
C ALA A 101 -19.20 -15.23 23.92
N ASP A 102 -18.05 -15.06 23.25
CA ASP A 102 -17.45 -16.02 22.32
C ASP A 102 -16.24 -16.76 22.94
N ASP A 103 -15.86 -16.44 24.17
CA ASP A 103 -14.66 -16.97 24.83
C ASP A 103 -14.98 -18.15 25.77
N PHE A 104 -14.66 -19.36 25.33
CA PHE A 104 -14.91 -20.59 26.09
C PHE A 104 -14.00 -20.76 27.32
N ARG A 105 -12.96 -19.92 27.49
CA ARG A 105 -11.92 -20.09 28.52
C ARG A 105 -12.33 -19.60 29.90
N GLY A 106 -13.49 -18.94 30.03
CA GLY A 106 -14.02 -18.42 31.29
C GLY A 106 -13.05 -17.46 31.98
N ILE A 107 -12.70 -17.72 33.24
CA ILE A 107 -11.84 -16.87 34.08
C ILE A 107 -10.47 -16.59 33.44
N LEU A 108 -9.90 -17.53 32.69
CA LEU A 108 -8.62 -17.31 32.00
C LEU A 108 -8.76 -16.30 30.86
N GLY A 109 -9.88 -16.32 30.15
CA GLY A 109 -10.19 -15.34 29.11
C GLY A 109 -10.49 -13.95 29.70
N ASP A 110 -11.14 -13.90 30.86
CA ASP A 110 -11.36 -12.65 31.60
C ASP A 110 -10.02 -12.03 32.03
N LEU A 111 -9.11 -12.83 32.59
CA LEU A 111 -7.78 -12.37 32.99
C LEU A 111 -6.96 -11.85 31.79
N GLU A 112 -7.04 -12.53 30.64
CA GLU A 112 -6.36 -12.07 29.43
C GLU A 112 -6.94 -10.75 28.93
N ARG A 113 -8.27 -10.54 28.92
CA ARG A 113 -8.86 -9.25 28.56
C ARG A 113 -8.47 -8.10 29.49
N GLU A 114 -8.26 -8.38 30.78
CA GLU A 114 -7.83 -7.37 31.77
C GLU A 114 -6.33 -7.04 31.68
N THR A 115 -5.51 -7.97 31.19
CA THR A 115 -4.05 -7.82 31.16
C THR A 115 -3.48 -7.50 29.78
N ALA A 116 -4.16 -7.93 28.71
CA ALA A 116 -3.85 -7.56 27.34
C ALA A 116 -4.52 -6.23 26.97
N ALA A 117 -4.05 -5.60 25.91
CA ALA A 117 -4.75 -4.46 25.30
C ALA A 117 -5.98 -4.97 24.54
N TYR A 118 -6.99 -5.43 25.27
CA TYR A 118 -8.29 -5.77 24.71
C TYR A 118 -9.15 -4.51 24.57
N LYS A 119 -9.83 -4.39 23.43
CA LYS A 119 -10.85 -3.37 23.20
C LYS A 119 -12.00 -4.05 22.47
N ASP A 120 -13.22 -3.76 22.89
CA ASP A 120 -14.39 -4.16 22.12
C ASP A 120 -14.33 -3.49 20.74
N MET A 121 -14.49 -4.29 19.67
CA MET A 121 -14.42 -3.83 18.29
C MET A 121 -15.70 -3.11 17.83
N HIS A 122 -16.77 -3.17 18.62
CA HIS A 122 -18.01 -2.46 18.33
C HIS A 122 -17.75 -0.95 18.34
N GLY A 123 -17.74 -0.33 17.15
CA GLY A 123 -17.45 1.09 17.00
C GLY A 123 -15.99 1.46 17.31
N HIS A 124 -15.05 0.54 17.08
CA HIS A 124 -13.63 0.86 17.23
C HIS A 124 -13.23 2.01 16.30
N SER A 125 -12.41 2.91 16.83
CA SER A 125 -11.73 3.95 16.05
C SER A 125 -10.30 3.52 15.78
N HIS A 126 -9.69 3.92 14.67
CA HIS A 126 -8.25 3.82 14.48
C HIS A 126 -7.54 5.04 15.06
N ASN A 127 -6.28 4.89 15.47
CA ASN A 127 -5.42 6.04 15.72
C ASN A 127 -5.17 6.79 14.40
N ASP A 128 -4.90 8.11 14.46
CA ASP A 128 -4.61 8.87 13.26
C ASP A 128 -3.32 8.34 12.59
N PRO A 129 -3.40 7.78 11.36
CA PRO A 129 -2.25 7.26 10.65
C PRO A 129 -1.13 8.28 10.45
N THR A 130 -1.44 9.57 10.40
CA THR A 130 -0.42 10.63 10.30
C THR A 130 0.56 10.60 11.47
N ALA A 131 0.09 10.25 12.66
CA ALA A 131 0.94 10.13 13.84
C ALA A 131 1.94 8.97 13.74
N ALA A 132 1.70 7.99 12.86
CA ALA A 132 2.59 6.87 12.59
C ALA A 132 3.66 7.17 11.51
N LEU A 133 3.59 8.32 10.82
CA LEU A 133 4.57 8.70 9.77
C LEU A 133 6.05 8.62 10.22
N PRO A 134 6.43 9.00 11.46
CA PRO A 134 7.80 8.82 11.93
C PRO A 134 8.24 7.36 11.94
N LEU A 135 7.34 6.42 12.23
CA LEU A 135 7.65 4.99 12.24
C LEU A 135 7.88 4.45 10.82
N PHE A 136 7.03 4.82 9.85
CA PHE A 136 7.26 4.44 8.44
C PHE A 136 8.60 4.98 7.93
N ARG A 137 8.96 6.21 8.28
CA ARG A 137 10.26 6.78 7.91
C ARG A 137 11.43 6.07 8.59
N LEU A 138 11.26 5.65 9.84
CA LEU A 138 12.29 4.88 10.55
C LEU A 138 12.50 3.51 9.91
N MET A 139 11.43 2.80 9.56
CA MET A 139 11.51 1.51 8.85
C MET A 139 12.30 1.63 7.55
N THR A 140 11.98 2.64 6.73
CA THR A 140 12.63 2.82 5.43
C THR A 140 14.05 3.35 5.53
N TRP A 141 14.42 3.96 6.66
CA TRP A 141 15.80 4.33 6.95
C TRP A 141 16.63 3.13 7.42
N VAL A 142 16.08 2.29 8.29
CA VAL A 142 16.72 1.08 8.82
C VAL A 142 16.89 0.03 7.71
N ASP A 143 15.84 -0.20 6.93
CA ASP A 143 15.82 -1.09 5.80
C ASP A 143 15.21 -0.40 4.57
N PRO A 144 16.04 0.25 3.73
CA PRO A 144 15.58 0.88 2.51
C PRO A 144 14.94 -0.09 1.52
N LYS A 145 15.15 -1.41 1.67
CA LYS A 145 14.55 -2.45 0.83
C LYS A 145 13.18 -2.91 1.33
N PHE A 146 12.72 -2.44 2.49
CA PHE A 146 11.41 -2.76 3.03
C PHE A 146 10.29 -1.98 2.31
N VAL A 147 9.81 -2.55 1.21
CA VAL A 147 8.83 -1.95 0.30
C VAL A 147 7.52 -1.53 0.99
N PRO A 148 6.90 -2.32 1.89
CA PRO A 148 5.67 -1.93 2.56
C PRO A 148 5.78 -0.60 3.35
N GLY A 149 6.95 -0.32 3.93
CA GLY A 149 7.20 0.94 4.62
C GLY A 149 7.11 2.15 3.69
N TRP A 150 7.55 2.02 2.44
CA TRP A 150 7.47 3.07 1.44
C TRP A 150 6.04 3.26 0.92
N THR A 151 5.37 2.18 0.54
CA THR A 151 4.05 2.23 -0.11
C THR A 151 2.96 2.63 0.87
N THR A 152 2.91 2.04 2.07
CA THR A 152 1.92 2.40 3.10
C THR A 152 2.17 3.78 3.68
N GLY A 153 3.43 4.14 3.95
CA GLY A 153 3.77 5.50 4.41
C GLY A 153 3.36 6.57 3.39
N ALA A 154 3.53 6.31 2.10
CA ALA A 154 3.06 7.20 1.03
C ALA A 154 1.54 7.28 0.94
N ALA A 155 0.83 6.16 1.14
CA ALA A 155 -0.62 6.15 1.17
C ALA A 155 -1.17 7.02 2.32
N VAL A 156 -0.53 6.97 3.50
CA VAL A 156 -0.85 7.86 4.64
C VAL A 156 -0.62 9.33 4.28
N LEU A 157 0.55 9.67 3.70
CA LEU A 157 0.85 11.04 3.27
C LEU A 157 -0.17 11.57 2.24
N ALA A 158 -0.65 10.71 1.34
CA ALA A 158 -1.60 11.08 0.29
C ALA A 158 -3.07 10.99 0.73
N ARG A 159 -3.38 10.73 2.01
CA ARG A 159 -4.75 10.45 2.48
C ARG A 159 -5.70 11.61 2.23
N ASP A 160 -5.36 12.80 2.72
CA ASP A 160 -6.30 13.94 2.87
C ASP A 160 -6.59 14.70 1.56
N ARG A 161 -6.29 14.10 0.39
CA ARG A 161 -6.45 14.67 -0.96
C ARG A 161 -5.87 16.07 -1.17
N ASN A 162 -5.03 16.55 -0.27
CA ASN A 162 -4.40 17.85 -0.39
C ASN A 162 -3.14 17.76 -1.30
N PRO A 163 -2.83 18.82 -2.08
CA PRO A 163 -1.69 18.79 -3.00
C PRO A 163 -0.32 18.65 -2.32
N GLU A 164 -0.19 19.11 -1.08
CA GLU A 164 1.05 19.02 -0.30
C GLU A 164 1.39 17.55 0.04
N GLY A 165 0.42 16.83 0.60
CA GLY A 165 0.53 15.42 0.96
C GLY A 165 0.81 14.54 -0.26
N ALA A 166 0.17 14.83 -1.40
CA ALA A 166 0.49 14.17 -2.66
C ALA A 166 1.95 14.39 -3.08
N ARG A 167 2.47 15.63 -2.97
CA ARG A 167 3.87 15.94 -3.28
C ARG A 167 4.83 15.22 -2.33
N GLN A 168 4.51 15.18 -1.03
CA GLN A 168 5.31 14.50 -0.03
C GLN A 168 5.33 12.99 -0.27
N ALA A 169 4.18 12.38 -0.57
CA ALA A 169 4.07 10.97 -0.93
C ALA A 169 4.94 10.63 -2.16
N LEU A 170 4.85 11.43 -3.23
CA LEU A 170 5.67 11.23 -4.43
C LEU A 170 7.16 11.38 -4.16
N LYS A 171 7.57 12.35 -3.34
CA LYS A 171 8.97 12.51 -2.92
C LYS A 171 9.45 11.30 -2.10
N PHE A 172 8.60 10.80 -1.20
CA PHE A 172 8.87 9.64 -0.36
C PHE A 172 9.05 8.38 -1.21
N LEU A 173 8.09 8.08 -2.10
CA LEU A 173 8.16 6.96 -3.05
C LEU A 173 9.34 7.06 -4.01
N SER A 174 9.66 8.27 -4.51
CA SER A 174 10.82 8.47 -5.39
C SER A 174 12.12 8.11 -4.68
N SER A 175 12.22 8.39 -3.37
CA SER A 175 13.37 7.99 -2.57
C SER A 175 13.44 6.46 -2.41
N GLY A 176 12.28 5.82 -2.20
CA GLY A 176 12.17 4.36 -2.19
C GLY A 176 12.57 3.72 -3.52
N LEU A 177 12.23 4.34 -4.65
CA LEU A 177 12.58 3.85 -5.98
C LEU A 177 14.09 3.91 -6.26
N LEU A 178 14.81 4.89 -5.70
CA LEU A 178 16.28 4.92 -5.77
C LEU A 178 16.91 3.72 -5.06
N ALA A 179 16.33 3.31 -3.93
CA ALA A 179 16.79 2.12 -3.20
C ALA A 179 16.30 0.82 -3.85
N ASN A 180 15.15 0.83 -4.53
CA ASN A 180 14.47 -0.34 -5.08
C ASN A 180 14.16 -0.13 -6.56
N ALA A 181 15.23 -0.09 -7.37
CA ALA A 181 15.09 0.09 -8.80
C ALA A 181 14.09 -0.94 -9.37
N ASP A 182 13.11 -0.43 -10.11
CA ASP A 182 12.10 -1.20 -10.81
C ASP A 182 11.19 -2.09 -9.94
N ASN A 183 11.09 -1.81 -8.63
CA ASN A 183 10.08 -2.47 -7.79
C ASN A 183 8.65 -2.07 -8.23
N ILE A 184 7.83 -3.09 -8.50
CA ILE A 184 6.49 -2.97 -9.10
C ILE A 184 5.55 -2.18 -8.19
N GLU A 185 5.55 -2.48 -6.88
CA GLU A 185 4.64 -1.85 -5.92
C GLU A 185 4.91 -0.35 -5.76
N ILE A 186 6.19 0.06 -5.68
CA ILE A 186 6.57 1.48 -5.58
C ILE A 186 6.19 2.22 -6.87
N LEU A 187 6.50 1.64 -8.04
CA LEU A 187 6.15 2.24 -9.34
C LEU A 187 4.62 2.37 -9.50
N SER A 188 3.88 1.32 -9.13
CA SER A 188 2.42 1.28 -9.14
C SER A 188 1.83 2.33 -8.18
N SER A 189 2.39 2.45 -6.98
CA SER A 189 1.99 3.46 -5.99
C SER A 189 2.21 4.89 -6.48
N ILE A 190 3.34 5.17 -7.15
CA ILE A 190 3.58 6.48 -7.77
C ILE A 190 2.50 6.76 -8.83
N GLY A 191 2.25 5.81 -9.72
CA GLY A 191 1.21 5.93 -10.74
C GLY A 191 -0.18 6.20 -10.13
N TYR A 192 -0.53 5.48 -9.07
CA TYR A 192 -1.79 5.66 -8.36
C TYR A 192 -1.93 7.06 -7.73
N VAL A 193 -0.87 7.60 -7.11
CA VAL A 193 -0.89 8.96 -6.55
C VAL A 193 -1.02 10.01 -7.67
N GLU A 194 -0.30 9.85 -8.78
CA GLU A 194 -0.41 10.75 -9.94
C GLU A 194 -1.83 10.76 -10.52
N ILE A 195 -2.48 9.59 -10.65
CA ILE A 195 -3.88 9.48 -11.08
C ILE A 195 -4.83 10.15 -10.08
N THR A 196 -4.81 9.69 -8.84
CA THR A 196 -5.89 9.97 -7.89
C THR A 196 -5.74 11.26 -7.11
N ARG A 197 -4.57 11.91 -7.16
CA ARG A 197 -4.30 13.17 -6.44
C ARG A 197 -3.90 14.32 -7.35
N ARG A 198 -3.28 14.02 -8.49
CA ARG A 198 -2.80 15.04 -9.44
C ARG A 198 -3.54 15.05 -10.76
N ASN A 199 -4.29 13.99 -11.06
CA ASN A 199 -4.93 13.77 -12.36
C ASN A 199 -3.93 13.90 -13.53
N ASP A 200 -2.66 13.56 -13.29
CA ASP A 200 -1.60 13.58 -14.30
C ASP A 200 -1.47 12.17 -14.92
N LEU A 201 -2.36 11.90 -15.87
CA LEU A 201 -2.50 10.58 -16.49
C LEU A 201 -1.27 10.20 -17.33
N GLU A 202 -0.59 11.17 -17.93
CA GLU A 202 0.63 10.94 -18.73
C GLU A 202 1.79 10.48 -17.83
N THR A 203 2.02 11.20 -16.73
CA THR A 203 3.06 10.82 -15.77
C THR A 203 2.74 9.48 -15.12
N ALA A 204 1.49 9.24 -14.75
CA ALA A 204 1.05 7.95 -14.23
C ALA A 204 1.32 6.81 -15.21
N ALA A 205 0.91 6.96 -16.47
CA ALA A 205 1.11 5.94 -17.50
C ALA A 205 2.59 5.57 -17.68
N ARG A 206 3.52 6.55 -17.61
CA ARG A 206 4.96 6.27 -17.68
C ARG A 206 5.46 5.39 -16.53
N TYR A 207 5.03 5.65 -15.30
CA TYR A 207 5.42 4.83 -14.15
C TYR A 207 4.77 3.43 -14.19
N LEU A 208 3.50 3.35 -14.60
CA LEU A 208 2.80 2.08 -14.73
C LEU A 208 3.35 1.21 -15.86
N GLU A 209 3.79 1.79 -16.98
CA GLU A 209 4.50 1.03 -18.03
C GLU A 209 5.84 0.47 -17.51
N ARG A 210 6.56 1.22 -16.68
CA ARG A 210 7.76 0.69 -16.02
C ARG A 210 7.43 -0.46 -15.06
N ALA A 211 6.34 -0.35 -14.29
CA ALA A 211 5.88 -1.41 -13.39
C ALA A 211 5.50 -2.68 -14.19
N ARG A 212 4.77 -2.51 -15.29
CA ARG A 212 4.44 -3.60 -16.24
C ARG A 212 5.70 -4.25 -16.82
N ALA A 213 6.67 -3.45 -17.27
CA ALA A 213 7.92 -3.96 -17.81
C ALA A 213 8.72 -4.77 -16.76
N ALA A 214 8.81 -4.28 -15.53
CA ALA A 214 9.45 -5.00 -14.43
C ALA A 214 8.74 -6.33 -14.12
N GLY A 215 7.40 -6.31 -14.07
CA GLY A 215 6.58 -7.51 -13.85
C GLY A 215 6.75 -8.58 -14.92
N ARG A 216 6.92 -8.20 -16.20
CA ARG A 216 7.19 -9.14 -17.29
C ARG A 216 8.53 -9.86 -17.11
N VAL A 217 9.58 -9.14 -16.75
CA VAL A 217 10.93 -9.71 -16.57
C VAL A 217 10.95 -10.65 -15.36
N GLY A 218 10.21 -10.31 -14.31
CA GLY A 218 10.12 -11.09 -13.07
C GLY A 218 9.07 -12.20 -13.05
N ARG A 219 8.42 -12.53 -14.18
CA ARG A 219 7.29 -13.45 -14.20
C ARG A 219 7.63 -14.80 -13.55
N GLY A 220 6.77 -15.25 -12.64
CA GLY A 220 6.92 -16.50 -11.88
C GLY A 220 7.83 -16.41 -10.65
N LYS A 221 8.39 -15.24 -10.35
CA LYS A 221 9.17 -14.95 -9.13
C LYS A 221 8.55 -13.85 -8.27
N LEU A 222 7.36 -13.37 -8.64
CA LEU A 222 6.64 -12.38 -7.87
C LEU A 222 6.07 -13.04 -6.63
N ASP A 223 6.20 -12.36 -5.49
CA ASP A 223 5.40 -12.66 -4.31
C ASP A 223 3.96 -12.16 -4.53
N GLU A 224 3.09 -12.48 -3.58
CA GLU A 224 1.66 -12.15 -3.65
C GLU A 224 1.41 -10.64 -3.76
N ASP A 225 2.17 -9.82 -3.02
CA ASP A 225 2.03 -8.37 -3.01
C ASP A 225 2.46 -7.77 -4.36
N ALA A 226 3.58 -8.21 -4.92
CA ALA A 226 4.04 -7.75 -6.23
C ALA A 226 3.14 -8.22 -7.37
N ASP A 227 2.58 -9.43 -7.29
CA ASP A 227 1.60 -9.96 -8.26
C ASP A 227 0.29 -9.15 -8.22
N SER A 228 -0.23 -8.90 -7.01
CA SER A 228 -1.40 -8.04 -6.80
C SER A 228 -1.16 -6.62 -7.32
N ALA A 229 0.01 -6.02 -7.03
CA ALA A 229 0.38 -4.71 -7.55
C ALA A 229 0.51 -4.68 -9.08
N LEU A 230 1.00 -5.76 -9.70
CA LEU A 230 1.06 -5.90 -11.15
C LEU A 230 -0.34 -6.01 -11.77
N GLN A 231 -1.25 -6.77 -11.15
CA GLN A 231 -2.66 -6.82 -11.58
C GLN A 231 -3.30 -5.42 -11.56
N GLN A 232 -3.13 -4.68 -10.46
CA GLN A 232 -3.64 -3.30 -10.37
C GLN A 232 -2.97 -2.37 -11.40
N THR A 233 -1.69 -2.59 -11.70
CA THR A 233 -0.97 -1.84 -12.74
C THR A 233 -1.65 -1.97 -14.09
N TYR A 234 -2.01 -3.19 -14.52
CA TYR A 234 -2.73 -3.39 -15.78
C TYR A 234 -4.08 -2.67 -15.80
N ARG A 235 -4.85 -2.73 -14.71
CA ARG A 235 -6.15 -2.07 -14.59
C ARG A 235 -6.01 -0.56 -14.72
N TRP A 236 -5.12 0.06 -13.93
CA TRP A 236 -4.92 1.50 -13.93
C TRP A 236 -4.31 2.01 -15.23
N LEU A 237 -3.35 1.28 -15.81
CA LEU A 237 -2.71 1.68 -17.08
C LEU A 237 -3.71 1.66 -18.23
N SER A 238 -4.57 0.64 -18.30
CA SER A 238 -5.66 0.56 -19.27
C SER A 238 -6.62 1.76 -19.13
N LEU A 239 -6.99 2.11 -17.90
CA LEU A 239 -7.84 3.28 -17.62
C LEU A 239 -7.15 4.61 -17.99
N CYS A 240 -5.86 4.75 -17.72
CA CYS A 240 -5.06 5.90 -18.17
C CYS A 240 -5.10 6.04 -19.69
N TYR A 241 -4.82 4.96 -20.43
CA TYR A 241 -4.83 5.00 -21.90
C TYR A 241 -6.20 5.29 -22.49
N ARG A 242 -7.27 4.74 -21.91
CA ARG A 242 -8.63 5.09 -22.30
C ARG A 242 -8.90 6.58 -22.15
N ASN A 243 -8.56 7.14 -20.99
CA ASN A 243 -8.82 8.55 -20.68
C ASN A 243 -7.93 9.51 -21.49
N LEU A 244 -6.77 9.05 -21.96
CA LEU A 244 -5.89 9.76 -22.89
C LEU A 244 -6.30 9.61 -24.37
N GLY A 245 -7.37 8.85 -24.67
CA GLY A 245 -7.82 8.58 -26.04
C GLY A 245 -6.92 7.61 -26.81
N ARG A 246 -6.07 6.85 -26.12
CA ARG A 246 -5.11 5.90 -26.71
C ARG A 246 -5.67 4.48 -26.69
N PHE A 247 -6.77 4.27 -27.41
CA PHE A 247 -7.57 3.03 -27.35
C PHE A 247 -6.79 1.78 -27.78
N ASP A 248 -5.93 1.87 -28.80
CA ASP A 248 -5.09 0.74 -29.22
C ASP A 248 -4.16 0.27 -28.08
N GLN A 249 -3.59 1.22 -27.33
CA GLN A 249 -2.72 0.91 -26.19
C GLN A 249 -3.53 0.36 -25.01
N GLN A 250 -4.71 0.92 -24.73
CA GLN A 250 -5.63 0.37 -23.74
C GLN A 250 -5.92 -1.10 -24.04
N LEU A 251 -6.36 -1.41 -25.26
CA LEU A 251 -6.76 -2.77 -25.65
C LEU A 251 -5.59 -3.74 -25.52
N ALA A 252 -4.41 -3.35 -26.01
CA ALA A 252 -3.20 -4.18 -25.92
C ALA A 252 -2.80 -4.46 -24.45
N VAL A 253 -2.87 -3.47 -23.57
CA VAL A 253 -2.56 -3.64 -22.14
C VAL A 253 -3.61 -4.52 -21.45
N ALA A 254 -4.90 -4.32 -21.72
CA ALA A 254 -5.97 -5.10 -21.12
C ALA A 254 -5.91 -6.57 -21.54
N GLN A 255 -5.70 -6.85 -22.83
CA GLN A 255 -5.56 -8.21 -23.36
C GLN A 255 -4.34 -8.94 -22.79
N GLU A 256 -3.21 -8.26 -22.68
CA GLU A 256 -2.05 -8.85 -22.02
C GLU A 256 -2.33 -9.15 -20.54
N GLY A 257 -2.95 -8.20 -19.83
CA GLY A 257 -3.33 -8.38 -18.44
C GLY A 257 -4.24 -9.59 -18.25
N LEU A 258 -5.21 -9.81 -19.13
CA LEU A 258 -6.06 -11.01 -19.14
C LEU A 258 -5.28 -12.30 -19.43
N GLY A 259 -4.21 -12.23 -20.22
CA GLY A 259 -3.30 -13.36 -20.41
C GLY A 259 -2.55 -13.75 -19.13
N MET A 260 -2.48 -12.87 -18.12
CA MET A 260 -1.90 -13.13 -16.81
C MET A 260 -2.96 -13.41 -15.74
N TYR A 261 -4.08 -12.70 -15.80
CA TYR A 261 -5.17 -12.71 -14.82
C TYR A 261 -6.50 -12.98 -15.53
N ALA A 262 -6.71 -14.23 -15.95
CA ALA A 262 -7.83 -14.61 -16.81
C ALA A 262 -9.22 -14.26 -16.23
N ASP A 263 -9.36 -14.32 -14.89
CA ASP A 263 -10.62 -14.08 -14.19
C ASP A 263 -10.83 -12.61 -13.77
N ASP A 264 -9.99 -11.69 -14.25
CA ASP A 264 -10.08 -10.29 -13.90
C ASP A 264 -11.23 -9.58 -14.65
N ALA A 265 -12.37 -9.44 -13.97
CA ALA A 265 -13.56 -8.82 -14.54
C ALA A 265 -13.36 -7.36 -15.00
N VAL A 266 -12.43 -6.61 -14.39
CA VAL A 266 -12.15 -5.22 -14.79
C VAL A 266 -11.38 -5.22 -16.11
N LEU A 267 -10.37 -6.08 -16.23
CA LEU A 267 -9.60 -6.20 -17.46
C LEU A 267 -10.45 -6.76 -18.61
N ALA A 268 -11.30 -7.76 -18.34
CA ALA A 268 -12.26 -8.29 -19.31
C ALA A 268 -13.12 -7.18 -19.92
N ARG A 269 -13.72 -6.37 -19.06
CA ARG A 269 -14.53 -5.21 -19.48
C ARG A 269 -13.74 -4.14 -20.23
N LEU A 270 -12.45 -3.98 -19.94
CA LEU A 270 -11.58 -3.01 -20.62
C LEU A 270 -11.01 -3.52 -21.95
N ALA A 271 -10.98 -4.85 -22.14
CA ALA A 271 -10.60 -5.49 -23.39
C ALA A 271 -11.77 -5.58 -24.38
N ASP A 272 -13.01 -5.57 -23.88
CA ASP A 272 -14.19 -5.41 -24.73
C ASP A 272 -14.23 -3.99 -25.30
N GLU A 273 -14.48 -3.88 -26.60
CA GLU A 273 -14.66 -2.59 -27.26
C GLU A 273 -15.82 -1.86 -26.58
N PRO A 274 -15.61 -0.65 -26.04
CA PRO A 274 -16.68 0.07 -25.37
C PRO A 274 -17.83 0.19 -26.37
N PRO A 275 -19.07 -0.16 -25.98
CA PRO A 275 -20.20 -0.02 -26.90
C PRO A 275 -20.17 1.43 -27.38
N LEU A 276 -20.16 1.61 -28.71
CA LEU A 276 -20.25 2.93 -29.32
C LEU A 276 -21.49 3.60 -28.75
N ILE A 277 -21.31 4.42 -27.71
CA ILE A 277 -22.34 5.34 -27.26
C ILE A 277 -22.33 6.40 -28.36
N ILE A 278 -23.07 6.12 -29.44
CA ILE A 278 -23.46 7.12 -30.42
C ILE A 278 -24.27 8.10 -29.58
N ALA A 279 -23.59 9.13 -29.05
CA ALA A 279 -24.24 10.20 -28.34
C ALA A 279 -25.24 10.76 -29.33
N ALA A 280 -26.52 10.46 -29.13
CA ALA A 280 -27.57 11.05 -29.93
C ALA A 280 -27.28 12.54 -29.96
N PRO A 281 -27.17 13.16 -31.16
CA PRO A 281 -26.82 14.56 -31.27
C PRO A 281 -27.71 15.30 -30.29
N LYS A 282 -27.11 16.02 -29.33
CA LYS A 282 -27.86 16.85 -28.39
C LYS A 282 -28.84 17.63 -29.25
N GLN A 283 -30.14 17.29 -29.16
CA GLN A 283 -31.17 18.06 -29.83
C GLN A 283 -30.91 19.48 -29.39
N ALA A 284 -30.49 20.33 -30.34
CA ALA A 284 -30.21 21.72 -30.06
C ALA A 284 -31.45 22.23 -29.32
N LYS A 285 -31.28 22.64 -28.05
CA LYS A 285 -32.37 23.20 -27.25
C LYS A 285 -33.04 24.22 -28.14
N GLY A 286 -34.28 23.92 -28.53
CA GLY A 286 -35.00 24.65 -29.56
C GLY A 286 -34.86 26.14 -29.29
N SER A 287 -34.32 26.86 -30.26
CA SER A 287 -34.58 28.28 -30.40
C SER A 287 -36.09 28.45 -30.31
N SER A 288 -36.57 29.06 -29.22
CA SER A 288 -37.96 29.45 -29.10
C SER A 288 -38.35 30.23 -30.35
N PRO A 289 -39.47 29.89 -31.02
CA PRO A 289 -39.92 30.66 -32.17
C PRO A 289 -40.15 32.12 -31.75
N PRO A 290 -39.82 33.10 -32.61
CA PRO A 290 -40.08 34.50 -32.31
C PRO A 290 -41.58 34.70 -32.10
N SER A 291 -41.93 35.35 -30.98
CA SER A 291 -43.29 35.80 -30.69
C SER A 291 -43.77 36.74 -31.80
N ALA A 292 -44.90 36.41 -32.43
CA ALA A 292 -45.52 37.21 -33.48
C ALA A 292 -46.07 38.54 -32.92
N PRO A 293 -46.09 39.62 -33.73
CA PRO A 293 -46.54 40.95 -33.36
C PRO A 293 -48.06 41.08 -33.21
#